data_AF-A0A3A5A7D6-F1
#
_entry.id   AF-A0A3A5A7D6-F1
#
_cell.length_a   1.000
_cell.length_b   1.000
_cell.length_c   1.000
_cell.angle_alpha   90.00
_cell.angle_beta   90.00
_cell.angle_gamma   90.00
#
_symmetry.space_group_name_H-M   'P 1'
#
loop_
_entity.id
_entity.type
_entity.pdbx_description
1 polymer ?
#
loop_
_entity_poly.entity_id
_entity_poly.type
_entity_poly.pdbx_seq_one_letter_code
_entity_poly.pdbx_strand_id
1 'polypeptide(L)' 'MAKRDTRKYDFKVGNKIVHSGITNDLERREDEHKQRWPKGHIVQVERATTEEAAREWEKTKQKAITPKRTK' A
#
# COMPACT_ATOMS: atom_id res chain seq x y z
N MET A 1 -7.12 -23.63 -4.69
CA MET A 1 -6.27 -22.78 -5.56
C MET A 1 -6.31 -21.37 -4.98
N ALA A 2 -5.23 -20.87 -4.40
CA ALA A 2 -5.23 -19.52 -3.81
C ALA A 2 -5.31 -18.49 -4.94
N LYS A 3 -6.40 -17.72 -4.97
CA LYS A 3 -6.60 -16.62 -5.92
C LYS A 3 -5.48 -15.59 -5.73
N ARG A 4 -4.63 -15.43 -6.75
CA ARG A 4 -3.50 -14.49 -6.76
C ARG A 4 -3.98 -13.12 -7.25
N ASP A 5 -4.99 -12.57 -6.59
CA ASP A 5 -5.61 -11.31 -6.99
C ASP A 5 -5.17 -10.12 -6.12
N THR A 6 -4.36 -10.38 -5.09
CA THR A 6 -3.94 -9.35 -4.14
C THR A 6 -2.74 -8.58 -4.64
N ARG A 7 -2.91 -7.26 -4.79
CA ARG A 7 -1.91 -6.31 -5.27
C ARG A 7 -1.41 -5.46 -4.10
N LYS A 8 -0.09 -5.30 -4.01
CA LYS A 8 0.57 -4.44 -3.02
C LYS A 8 0.71 -3.03 -3.57
N TYR A 9 0.39 -2.04 -2.75
CA TYR A 9 0.45 -0.64 -3.18
C TYR A 9 0.96 0.29 -2.08
N ASP A 10 1.63 1.35 -2.52
CA ASP A 10 2.08 2.47 -1.71
C ASP A 10 1.36 3.74 -2.19
N PHE A 11 0.59 4.38 -1.32
CA PHE A 11 0.00 5.67 -1.58
C PHE A 11 0.99 6.78 -1.25
N LYS A 12 1.40 7.52 -2.28
CA LYS A 12 2.36 8.62 -2.19
C LYS A 12 1.64 9.94 -2.32
N VAL A 13 2.00 10.90 -1.46
CA VAL A 13 1.59 12.30 -1.55
C VAL A 13 2.84 13.14 -1.70
N GLY A 14 3.08 13.65 -2.91
CA GLY A 14 4.35 14.28 -3.26
C GLY A 14 5.53 13.32 -3.10
N ASN A 15 6.54 13.69 -2.30
CA ASN A 15 7.73 12.88 -2.06
C ASN A 15 7.62 11.91 -0.87
N LYS A 16 6.44 11.79 -0.24
CA LYS A 16 6.26 10.95 0.97
C LYS A 16 5.25 9.85 0.74
N ILE A 17 5.59 8.62 1.15
CA ILE A 17 4.63 7.52 1.28
C ILE A 17 3.82 7.78 2.55
N VAL A 18 2.51 7.98 2.41
CA VAL A 18 1.61 8.25 3.55
C VAL A 18 0.82 7.02 3.96
N HIS A 19 0.58 6.10 3.02
CA HIS A 19 -0.11 4.85 3.29
C HIS A 19 0.46 3.73 2.42
N SER A 20 0.39 2.50 2.89
CA SER A 20 0.80 1.32 2.15
C SER A 20 -0.07 0.17 2.60
N GLY A 21 -0.57 -0.62 1.67
CA GLY A 21 -1.46 -1.71 1.97
C GLY A 21 -1.64 -2.67 0.82
N ILE A 22 -2.55 -3.62 1.01
CA ILE A 22 -2.87 -4.63 0.01
C ILE A 22 -4.31 -4.48 -0.45
N THR A 23 -4.53 -4.53 -1.76
CA THR A 23 -5.85 -4.38 -2.39
C THR A 23 -6.04 -5.32 -3.55
N ASN A 24 -7.28 -5.74 -3.78
CA ASN A 24 -7.65 -6.40 -5.03
C ASN A 24 -8.02 -5.36 -6.11
N ASP A 25 -8.54 -4.20 -5.69
CA ASP A 25 -8.92 -3.08 -6.55
C ASP A 25 -8.08 -1.83 -6.23
N LEU A 26 -7.25 -1.40 -7.19
CA LEU A 26 -6.40 -0.22 -7.05
C LEU A 26 -7.17 1.06 -7.38
N GLU A 27 -7.93 1.08 -8.48
CA GLU A 27 -8.68 2.28 -8.92
C GLU A 27 -9.64 2.80 -7.86
N ARG A 28 -10.52 1.92 -7.35
CA ARG A 28 -11.50 2.32 -6.32
C ARG A 28 -10.81 2.89 -5.07
N ARG A 29 -9.68 2.30 -4.69
CA ARG A 29 -8.94 2.69 -3.48
C ARG A 29 -8.19 3.99 -3.68
N GLU A 30 -7.73 4.27 -4.90
CA GLU A 30 -7.12 5.54 -5.23
C GLU A 30 -8.15 6.65 -5.13
N ASP A 31 -9.37 6.44 -5.63
CA ASP A 31 -10.43 7.45 -5.56
C ASP A 31 -10.80 7.81 -4.12
N GLU A 32 -10.99 6.81 -3.25
CA GLU A 32 -11.20 7.03 -1.82
C GLU A 32 -10.03 7.76 -1.15
N HIS A 33 -8.80 7.41 -1.51
CA HIS A 33 -7.63 8.09 -0.98
C HIS A 33 -7.46 9.50 -1.53
N LYS A 34 -7.87 9.77 -2.77
CA LYS A 34 -7.86 11.10 -3.38
C LYS A 34 -8.84 12.05 -2.70
N GLN A 35 -9.99 11.55 -2.22
CA GLN A 35 -10.91 12.38 -1.41
C GLN A 35 -10.22 12.94 -0.15
N ARG A 36 -9.33 12.16 0.47
CA ARG A 36 -8.58 12.59 1.66
C ARG A 36 -7.27 13.31 1.31
N TRP A 37 -6.64 12.93 0.22
CA TRP A 37 -5.36 13.45 -0.26
C TRP A 37 -5.43 13.71 -1.77
N PRO A 38 -5.92 14.89 -2.19
CA PRO A 38 -6.18 15.19 -3.60
C PRO A 38 -4.92 15.24 -4.47
N LYS A 39 -3.74 15.40 -3.85
CA LYS A 39 -2.43 15.38 -4.52
C LYS A 39 -1.73 14.03 -4.44
N GLY A 40 -2.38 13.03 -3.86
CA GLY A 40 -1.83 11.69 -3.71
C GLY A 40 -2.21 10.77 -4.87
N HIS A 41 -1.38 9.76 -5.10
CA HIS A 41 -1.64 8.71 -6.07
C HIS A 41 -1.18 7.35 -5.52
N ILE A 42 -1.84 6.29 -5.96
CA ILE A 42 -1.45 4.93 -5.64
C ILE A 42 -0.32 4.52 -6.58
N VAL A 43 0.79 4.05 -6.00
CA VAL A 43 1.89 3.41 -6.73
C VAL A 43 1.84 1.92 -6.44
N GLN A 44 1.66 1.12 -7.49
CA GLN A 44 1.78 -0.33 -7.36
C GLN A 44 3.23 -0.70 -7.10
N VAL A 45 3.47 -1.49 -6.05
CA VAL A 45 4.83 -1.87 -5.65
C VAL A 45 5.33 -3.04 -6.49
N GLU A 46 4.51 -4.07 -6.67
CA GLU A 46 4.90 -5.31 -7.35
C GLU A 46 3.71 -6.11 -7.94
N ARG A 47 4.06 -7.23 -8.59
CA ARG A 47 3.17 -8.23 -9.20
C ARG A 47 2.17 -8.78 -8.18
N ALA A 48 0.99 -9.19 -8.66
CA ALA A 48 -0.04 -9.79 -7.81
C ALA A 48 0.52 -11.02 -7.07
N THR A 49 0.25 -11.07 -5.76
CA THR A 49 0.77 -12.10 -4.86
C THR A 49 -0.38 -12.86 -4.20
N THR A 50 -0.07 -13.95 -3.51
CA THR A 50 -1.02 -14.60 -2.59
C THR A 50 -1.32 -13.70 -1.39
N GLU A 51 -2.53 -13.81 -0.85
CA GLU A 51 -3.00 -13.04 0.31
C GLU A 51 -2.05 -13.14 1.52
N GLU A 52 -1.52 -14.33 1.79
CA GLU A 52 -0.57 -14.57 2.89
C GLU A 52 0.71 -13.74 2.73
N ALA A 53 1.36 -13.82 1.57
CA ALA A 53 2.56 -13.04 1.27
C ALA A 53 2.27 -11.53 1.17
N ALA A 54 1.02 -11.15 0.87
CA ALA A 54 0.58 -9.76 0.90
C ALA A 54 0.47 -9.24 2.35
N ARG A 55 -0.13 -10.04 3.24
CA ARG A 55 -0.30 -9.74 4.66
C ARG A 55 1.03 -9.64 5.40
N GLU A 56 1.97 -10.55 5.12
CA GLU A 56 3.32 -10.50 5.69
C GLU A 56 4.09 -9.25 5.22
N TRP A 57 3.91 -8.89 3.95
CA TRP A 57 4.50 -7.67 3.41
C TRP A 57 3.95 -6.42 4.08
N GLU A 58 2.64 -6.30 4.27
CA GLU A 58 2.02 -5.15 4.94
C GLU A 58 2.54 -4.98 6.37
N LYS A 59 2.64 -6.09 7.11
CA LYS A 59 3.18 -6.12 8.48
C LYS A 59 4.65 -5.70 8.54
N THR A 60 5.44 -6.08 7.53
CA THR A 60 6.85 -5.69 7.42
C THR A 60 7.00 -4.23 7.02
N LYS A 61 6.16 -3.73 6.10
CA LYS A 61 6.19 -2.35 5.60
C LYS A 61 5.80 -1.34 6.68
N GLN A 62 4.77 -1.61 7.49
CA GLN A 62 4.41 -0.74 8.63
C GLN A 62 5.58 -0.53 9.61
N LYS A 63 6.37 -1.58 9.85
CA LYS A 63 7.58 -1.49 10.70
C LYS A 63 8.67 -0.63 10.09
N ALA A 64 8.78 -0.59 8.76
CA ALA A 64 9.76 0.23 8.04
C ALA A 64 9.33 1.71 7.91
N ILE A 65 8.02 1.99 7.77
CA ILE A 65 7.46 3.36 7.67
C ILE A 65 7.50 4.09 9.01
N THR A 66 7.55 3.36 10.13
CA THR A 66 7.79 3.93 11.46
C THR A 66 9.25 3.77 11.87
N PRO A 67 10.18 4.63 11.40
CA PRO A 67 11.44 4.74 12.12
C PRO A 67 11.09 5.27 13.52
N LYS A 68 11.39 4.47 14.56
CA LYS A 68 11.44 4.99 15.92
C LYS A 68 12.32 6.23 15.88
N ARG A 69 11.72 7.38 16.17
CA ARG A 69 12.43 8.64 16.37
C ARG A 69 13.41 8.40 17.53
N THR A 70 14.67 8.10 17.23
CA THR A 70 15.72 7.99 18.23
C THR A 70 15.96 9.38 18.79
N LYS A 71 15.77 9.53 20.11
CA LYS A 71 15.98 10.75 20.87
C LYS A 71 17.44 10.83 21.30
#